data_AF-A0A6S4V6Q1-F1
#
_entry.id   AF-A0A6S4V6Q1-F1
#
_cell.length_a   1.000
_cell.length_b   1.000
_cell.length_c   1.000
_cell.angle_alpha   90.00
_cell.angle_beta   90.00
_cell.angle_gamma   90.00
#
_symmetry.space_group_name_H-M   'P 1'
#
loop_
_entity.id
_entity.type
_entity.pdbx_description
1 polymer ?
#
loop_
_entity_poly.entity_id
_entity_poly.type
_entity_poly.pdbx_seq_one_letter_code
_entity_poly.pdbx_strand_id
1 'polypeptide(L)'
;MIYIEVLAGLVIWLSFWSLIPRDEWWFRGADFPRLQILFVGLLAFIGMLFWPDEWNLWREVVLAALIAAIAYQLKMILPYTLFWKKQVKQVKKSQLDPQKQISLIVSNVLTPNDKYHLLLEQIRTLKPDLLLTLESDTTWENALREIEGDYPYRVPVPLDNLYGMHLYSRLPLSNTEVKFILSDEIPSIHTTVTLRSGMPVQLYCLHPKPPSPTEAKDSTLRDAELLIVGDQIKDLDESCIVMGDLNDVAWSRTTRLFQRISGLLDPRVGRHFINTFHADYPLLRWSLDHIFHSTDFGLVKMQRLPHIGSDHFPVYVVLQTGRIFEHIQEELEQTQDDEEEAQRAIQEGIAKAEAEEKVVTDKIAQPYK
;
A
#
# COMPACT_ATOMS: atom_id res chain seq x y z
N MET A 1 -17.29 -5.93 36.93
CA MET A 1 -16.25 -5.34 36.05
C MET A 1 -15.44 -6.39 35.27
N ILE A 2 -15.81 -7.69 35.29
CA ILE A 2 -15.10 -8.75 34.54
C ILE A 2 -14.98 -8.48 33.04
N TYR A 3 -15.94 -7.76 32.45
CA TYR A 3 -15.89 -7.33 31.06
C TYR A 3 -14.67 -6.43 30.75
N ILE A 4 -14.18 -5.62 31.69
CA ILE A 4 -12.97 -4.79 31.51
C ILE A 4 -11.73 -5.69 31.39
N GLU A 5 -11.62 -6.72 32.23
CA GLU A 5 -10.53 -7.70 32.16
C GLU A 5 -10.61 -8.52 30.86
N VAL A 6 -11.82 -8.86 30.39
CA VAL A 6 -12.01 -9.52 29.08
C VAL A 6 -11.55 -8.62 27.93
N LEU A 7 -11.91 -7.34 27.94
CA LEU A 7 -11.44 -6.39 26.92
C LEU A 7 -9.92 -6.21 26.95
N ALA A 8 -9.33 -6.10 28.15
CA ALA A 8 -7.88 -6.03 28.32
C ALA A 8 -7.20 -7.30 27.79
N GLY A 9 -7.71 -8.47 28.15
CA GLY A 9 -7.23 -9.77 27.68
C GLY A 9 -7.28 -9.90 26.15
N LEU A 10 -8.38 -9.47 25.53
CA LEU A 10 -8.53 -9.45 24.07
C LEU A 10 -7.48 -8.55 23.40
N VAL A 11 -7.26 -7.34 23.92
CA VAL A 11 -6.28 -6.39 23.38
C VAL A 11 -4.86 -6.91 23.50
N ILE A 12 -4.50 -7.48 24.65
CA ILE A 12 -3.20 -8.10 24.89
C ILE A 12 -3.00 -9.26 23.92
N TRP A 13 -3.99 -10.15 23.82
CA TRP A 13 -3.94 -11.31 22.93
C TRP A 13 -3.77 -10.90 21.47
N LEU A 14 -4.61 -10.01 20.94
CA LEU A 14 -4.50 -9.54 19.55
C LEU A 14 -3.17 -8.84 19.27
N SER A 15 -2.68 -8.04 20.22
CA SER A 15 -1.39 -7.36 20.07
C SER A 15 -0.24 -8.35 19.99
N PHE A 16 -0.23 -9.35 20.88
CA PHE A 16 0.77 -10.43 20.85
C PHE A 16 0.63 -11.29 19.59
N TRP A 17 -0.60 -11.58 19.16
CA TRP A 17 -0.88 -12.35 17.96
C TRP A 17 -0.28 -11.72 16.71
N SER A 18 -0.37 -10.39 16.59
CA SER A 18 0.23 -9.63 15.47
C SER A 18 1.77 -9.61 15.46
N LEU A 19 2.43 -10.07 16.53
CA LEU A 19 3.89 -10.16 16.59
C LEU A 19 4.42 -11.50 16.05
N ILE A 20 3.53 -12.48 15.84
CA ILE A 20 3.91 -13.80 15.37
C ILE A 20 4.26 -13.69 13.88
N PRO A 21 5.51 -13.98 13.45
CA PRO A 21 5.96 -13.80 12.08
C PRO A 21 5.46 -14.95 11.19
N ARG A 22 4.16 -14.96 10.90
CA ARG A 22 3.46 -16.01 10.14
C ARG A 22 2.61 -15.37 9.05
N ASP A 23 2.65 -15.98 7.87
CA ASP A 23 2.05 -15.41 6.66
C ASP A 23 0.58 -15.82 6.49
N GLU A 24 0.08 -16.80 7.25
CA GLU A 24 -1.29 -17.25 7.11
C GLU A 24 -2.30 -16.13 7.42
N TRP A 25 -3.37 -16.06 6.62
CA TRP A 25 -4.33 -14.96 6.64
C TRP A 25 -4.91 -14.63 8.03
N TRP A 26 -5.07 -15.63 8.91
CA TRP A 26 -5.64 -15.48 10.25
C TRP A 26 -4.63 -14.98 11.30
N PHE A 27 -3.33 -15.04 11.02
CA PHE A 27 -2.32 -14.28 11.75
C PHE A 27 -2.26 -12.84 11.21
N ARG A 28 -2.15 -12.69 9.89
CA ARG A 28 -2.07 -11.38 9.21
C ARG A 28 -3.30 -10.51 9.47
N GLY A 29 -4.48 -11.10 9.68
CA GLY A 29 -5.70 -10.38 10.03
C GLY A 29 -5.59 -9.54 11.30
N ALA A 30 -4.72 -9.90 12.26
CA ALA A 30 -4.48 -9.10 13.46
C ALA A 30 -3.68 -7.80 13.18
N ASP A 31 -3.03 -7.70 12.02
CA ASP A 31 -2.36 -6.46 11.60
C ASP A 31 -3.34 -5.37 11.19
N PHE A 32 -4.56 -5.71 10.79
CA PHE A 32 -5.50 -4.74 10.24
C PHE A 32 -6.11 -3.82 11.31
N PRO A 33 -6.74 -4.32 12.39
CA PRO A 33 -7.58 -3.48 13.26
C PRO A 33 -6.80 -2.71 14.34
N ARG A 34 -5.60 -2.16 14.05
CA ARG A 34 -4.75 -1.53 15.08
C ARG A 34 -5.39 -0.35 15.78
N LEU A 35 -6.13 0.49 15.04
CA LEU A 35 -6.86 1.63 15.63
C LEU A 35 -7.98 1.17 16.57
N GLN A 36 -8.66 0.09 16.21
CA GLN A 36 -9.75 -0.51 16.98
C GLN A 36 -9.19 -1.19 18.24
N ILE A 37 -8.09 -1.94 18.11
CA ILE A 37 -7.38 -2.54 19.24
C ILE A 37 -6.93 -1.45 20.21
N LEU A 38 -6.34 -0.35 19.70
CA LEU A 38 -5.93 0.77 20.54
C LEU A 38 -7.12 1.40 21.26
N PHE A 39 -8.23 1.66 20.56
CA PHE A 39 -9.42 2.27 21.15
C PHE A 39 -10.00 1.40 22.27
N VAL A 40 -10.18 0.10 22.02
CA VAL A 40 -10.64 -0.86 23.03
C VAL A 40 -9.65 -0.95 24.18
N GLY A 41 -8.34 -0.91 23.90
CA GLY A 41 -7.28 -0.90 24.89
C GLY A 41 -7.36 0.30 25.82
N LEU A 42 -7.55 1.51 25.27
CA LEU A 42 -7.72 2.74 26.05
C LEU A 42 -8.98 2.70 26.92
N LEU A 43 -10.10 2.16 26.41
CA LEU A 43 -11.32 1.97 27.20
C LEU A 43 -11.09 0.99 28.36
N ALA A 44 -10.43 -0.15 28.10
CA ALA A 44 -10.08 -1.11 29.12
C ALA A 44 -9.14 -0.50 30.18
N PHE A 45 -8.14 0.27 29.74
CA PHE A 45 -7.18 0.94 30.61
C PHE A 45 -7.87 1.93 31.55
N ILE A 46 -8.71 2.82 31.00
CA ILE A 46 -9.52 3.76 31.80
C ILE A 46 -10.43 2.98 32.76
N GLY A 47 -11.08 1.92 32.29
CA GLY A 47 -11.92 1.07 33.14
C GLY A 47 -11.16 0.47 34.32
N MET A 48 -9.92 0.02 34.12
CA MET A 48 -9.08 -0.51 35.20
C MET A 48 -8.71 0.57 36.23
N LEU A 49 -8.47 1.82 35.82
CA LEU A 49 -8.14 2.91 36.75
C LEU A 49 -9.26 3.23 37.75
N PHE A 50 -10.51 3.00 37.37
CA PHE A 50 -11.69 3.22 38.22
C PHE A 50 -12.22 1.93 38.86
N TRP A 51 -11.37 0.90 38.99
CA TRP A 51 -11.77 -0.34 39.63
C TRP A 51 -12.05 -0.14 41.13
N PRO A 52 -13.23 -0.54 41.65
CA PRO A 52 -13.66 -0.21 43.01
C PRO A 52 -13.06 -1.13 44.09
N ASP A 53 -12.73 -2.37 43.72
CA ASP A 53 -12.14 -3.34 44.65
C ASP A 53 -10.62 -3.14 44.80
N GLU A 54 -10.06 -3.71 45.87
CA GLU A 54 -8.61 -3.73 46.08
C GLU A 54 -7.87 -4.43 44.92
N TRP A 55 -6.69 -3.91 44.60
CA TRP A 55 -5.83 -4.47 43.56
C TRP A 55 -5.14 -5.73 44.09
N ASN A 56 -5.12 -6.76 43.25
CA ASN A 56 -4.34 -7.97 43.47
C ASN A 56 -3.25 -8.06 42.40
N LEU A 57 -2.26 -8.93 42.62
CA LEU A 57 -1.13 -9.12 41.70
C LEU A 57 -1.57 -9.44 40.26
N TRP A 58 -2.67 -10.18 40.09
CA TRP A 58 -3.21 -10.48 38.76
C TRP A 58 -3.62 -9.21 38.00
N ARG A 59 -4.37 -8.30 38.64
CA ARG A 59 -4.80 -7.04 38.03
C ARG A 59 -3.62 -6.11 37.73
N GLU A 60 -2.60 -6.10 38.58
CA GLU A 60 -1.36 -5.37 38.33
C GLU A 60 -0.65 -5.89 37.07
N VAL A 61 -0.55 -7.22 36.91
CA VAL A 61 0.04 -7.87 35.73
C VAL A 61 -0.79 -7.56 34.47
N VAL A 62 -2.12 -7.68 34.54
CA VAL A 62 -3.01 -7.36 33.41
C VAL A 62 -2.86 -5.89 33.00
N LEU A 63 -2.80 -4.97 33.96
CA LEU A 63 -2.60 -3.55 33.68
C LEU A 63 -1.24 -3.32 32.98
N ALA A 64 -0.16 -3.91 33.50
CA ALA A 64 1.17 -3.76 32.91
C ALA A 64 1.22 -4.31 31.47
N ALA A 65 0.65 -5.49 31.23
CA ALA A 65 0.54 -6.08 29.90
C ALA A 65 -0.32 -5.23 28.95
N LEU A 66 -1.43 -4.68 29.45
CA LEU A 66 -2.30 -3.78 28.68
C LEU A 66 -1.58 -2.49 28.30
N ILE A 67 -0.82 -1.88 29.21
CA ILE A 67 0.00 -0.70 28.93
C ILE A 67 1.02 -1.02 27.82
N ALA A 68 1.70 -2.17 27.91
CA ALA A 68 2.64 -2.61 26.87
C ALA A 68 1.95 -2.81 25.51
N ALA A 69 0.77 -3.44 25.48
CA ALA A 69 -0.03 -3.62 24.27
C ALA A 69 -0.45 -2.27 23.66
N ILE A 70 -0.95 -1.33 24.47
CA ILE A 70 -1.31 0.03 24.04
C ILE A 70 -0.09 0.76 23.48
N ALA A 71 1.06 0.70 24.17
CA ALA A 71 2.29 1.33 23.71
C ALA A 71 2.76 0.75 22.36
N TYR A 72 2.63 -0.57 22.18
CA TYR A 72 2.93 -1.22 20.91
C TYR A 72 1.98 -0.78 19.80
N GLN A 73 0.67 -0.77 20.02
CA GLN A 73 -0.29 -0.30 19.01
C GLN A 73 -0.06 1.17 18.66
N LEU A 74 0.21 2.02 19.66
CA LEU A 74 0.60 3.42 19.46
C LEU A 74 1.84 3.53 18.56
N LYS A 75 2.90 2.77 18.84
CA LYS A 75 4.12 2.74 18.01
C LYS A 75 3.82 2.44 16.54
N MET A 76 2.89 1.52 16.28
CA MET A 76 2.53 1.11 14.90
C MET A 76 1.70 2.17 14.18
N ILE A 77 0.81 2.88 14.88
CA ILE A 77 -0.09 3.86 14.25
C ILE A 77 0.49 5.28 14.19
N LEU A 78 1.40 5.62 15.11
CA LEU A 78 1.92 6.97 15.29
C LEU A 78 2.53 7.56 14.00
N PRO A 79 3.26 6.79 13.17
CA PRO A 79 3.79 7.29 11.89
C PRO A 79 2.75 7.85 10.93
N TYR A 80 1.48 7.45 11.04
CA TYR A 80 0.40 7.88 10.14
C TYR A 80 -0.46 8.98 10.74
N THR A 81 0.05 9.69 11.75
CA THR A 81 -0.62 10.81 12.42
C THR A 81 0.10 12.14 12.14
N LEU A 82 -0.57 13.25 12.44
CA LEU A 82 -0.03 14.60 12.28
C LEU A 82 1.13 14.91 13.24
N PHE A 83 1.35 14.07 14.25
CA PHE A 83 2.38 14.25 15.27
C PHE A 83 3.74 13.67 14.86
N TRP A 84 3.77 12.85 13.82
CA TRP A 84 5.00 12.23 13.34
C TRP A 84 5.74 13.10 12.32
N LYS A 85 7.06 12.93 12.22
CA LYS A 85 7.88 13.63 11.23
C LYS A 85 7.44 13.19 9.83
N LYS A 86 7.18 14.17 8.96
CA LYS A 86 6.89 13.89 7.54
C LYS A 86 8.13 13.26 6.89
N GLN A 87 7.95 12.04 6.37
CA GLN A 87 8.96 11.33 5.58
C GLN A 87 9.16 12.10 4.26
N VAL A 88 8.07 12.30 3.51
CA VAL A 88 8.07 13.11 2.28
C VAL A 88 7.76 14.57 2.60
N LYS A 89 8.60 15.51 2.14
CA LYS A 89 8.41 16.95 2.33
C LYS A 89 7.27 17.48 1.48
N GLN A 90 6.60 18.50 2.01
CA GLN A 90 5.59 19.25 1.26
C GLN A 90 6.30 20.26 0.36
N VAL A 91 5.97 20.27 -0.93
CA VAL A 91 6.46 21.29 -1.87
C VAL A 91 5.92 22.66 -1.46
N LYS A 92 6.81 23.65 -1.27
CA LYS A 92 6.38 25.02 -0.93
C LYS A 92 5.72 25.68 -2.13
N LYS A 93 4.75 26.57 -1.89
CA LYS A 93 4.06 27.32 -2.96
C LYS A 93 5.01 28.05 -3.93
N SER A 94 6.12 28.59 -3.42
CA SER A 94 7.13 29.28 -4.22
C SER A 94 8.02 28.35 -5.06
N GLN A 95 7.97 27.05 -4.81
CA GLN A 95 8.75 26.02 -5.51
C GLN A 95 7.90 25.21 -6.49
N LEU A 96 6.61 25.51 -6.62
CA LEU A 96 5.71 24.78 -7.51
C LEU A 96 6.11 25.01 -8.96
N ASP A 97 6.31 23.91 -9.68
CA ASP A 97 6.69 23.86 -11.08
C ASP A 97 5.84 22.79 -11.80
N PRO A 98 4.77 23.19 -12.51
CA PRO A 98 3.90 22.27 -13.22
C PRO A 98 4.61 21.39 -14.27
N GLN A 99 5.78 21.80 -14.77
CA GLN A 99 6.54 20.99 -15.75
C GLN A 99 7.16 19.75 -15.11
N LYS A 100 7.39 19.79 -13.80
CA LYS A 100 7.98 18.70 -13.00
C LYS A 100 6.95 17.94 -12.18
N GLN A 101 5.67 18.27 -12.34
CA GLN A 101 4.60 17.62 -11.62
C GLN A 101 4.05 16.42 -12.40
N ILE A 102 3.69 15.40 -11.63
CA ILE A 102 2.92 14.26 -12.09
C ILE A 102 1.75 14.06 -11.13
N SER A 103 0.55 14.02 -11.70
CA SER A 103 -0.69 13.78 -10.98
C SER A 103 -1.26 12.41 -11.34
N LEU A 104 -1.71 11.66 -10.36
CA LEU A 104 -2.14 10.27 -10.53
C LEU A 104 -3.41 9.97 -9.74
N ILE A 105 -4.31 9.20 -10.35
CA ILE A 105 -5.40 8.51 -9.67
C ILE A 105 -5.12 7.00 -9.70
N VAL A 106 -5.17 6.36 -8.54
CA VAL A 106 -5.20 4.91 -8.39
C VAL A 106 -6.58 4.52 -7.88
N SER A 107 -7.21 3.54 -8.53
CA SER A 107 -8.56 3.11 -8.19
C SER A 107 -8.72 1.60 -8.38
N ASN A 108 -8.81 0.83 -7.30
CA ASN A 108 -9.47 -0.46 -7.37
C ASN A 108 -10.97 -0.24 -7.63
N VAL A 109 -11.45 -0.69 -8.78
CA VAL A 109 -12.78 -0.38 -9.27
C VAL A 109 -13.85 -1.41 -8.88
N LEU A 110 -13.43 -2.57 -8.36
CA LEU A 110 -14.23 -3.76 -8.09
C LEU A 110 -14.98 -4.24 -9.34
N THR A 111 -14.57 -5.36 -9.96
CA THR A 111 -15.06 -5.77 -11.29
C THR A 111 -16.60 -5.74 -11.43
N PRO A 112 -17.40 -6.24 -10.47
CA PRO A 112 -18.87 -6.18 -10.55
C PRO A 112 -19.52 -4.79 -10.42
N ASN A 113 -18.77 -3.74 -10.06
CA ASN A 113 -19.29 -2.38 -9.91
C ASN A 113 -19.66 -1.77 -11.28
N ASP A 114 -20.89 -1.28 -11.40
CA ASP A 114 -21.44 -0.70 -12.63
C ASP A 114 -21.57 0.83 -12.59
N LYS A 115 -21.12 1.48 -11.51
CA LYS A 115 -21.23 2.93 -11.30
C LYS A 115 -20.08 3.71 -11.95
N TYR A 116 -19.74 3.37 -13.19
CA TYR A 116 -18.60 3.94 -13.95
C TYR A 116 -18.56 5.47 -13.96
N HIS A 117 -19.74 6.10 -14.04
CA HIS A 117 -19.91 7.56 -14.09
C HIS A 117 -19.29 8.29 -12.90
N LEU A 118 -19.21 7.66 -11.71
CA LEU A 118 -18.63 8.27 -10.51
C LEU A 118 -17.11 8.44 -10.65
N LEU A 119 -16.42 7.43 -11.18
CA LEU A 119 -14.98 7.53 -11.46
C LEU A 119 -14.72 8.49 -12.63
N LEU A 120 -15.52 8.42 -13.69
CA LEU A 120 -15.43 9.33 -14.84
C LEU A 120 -15.59 10.80 -14.43
N GLU A 121 -16.48 11.12 -13.48
CA GLU A 121 -16.61 12.46 -12.92
C GLU A 121 -15.30 12.93 -12.27
N GLN A 122 -14.68 12.08 -11.44
CA GLN A 122 -13.40 12.42 -10.80
C GLN A 122 -12.30 12.67 -11.83
N ILE A 123 -12.22 11.85 -12.88
CA ILE A 123 -11.25 12.00 -13.97
C ILE A 123 -11.48 13.33 -14.70
N ARG A 124 -12.72 13.67 -15.04
CA ARG A 124 -13.05 14.93 -15.73
C ARG A 124 -12.74 16.17 -14.88
N THR A 125 -12.98 16.09 -13.57
CA THR A 125 -12.73 17.19 -12.64
C THR A 125 -11.24 17.39 -12.38
N LEU A 126 -10.51 16.32 -12.08
CA LEU A 126 -9.11 16.38 -11.64
C LEU A 126 -8.11 16.33 -12.80
N LYS A 127 -8.51 15.72 -13.93
CA LYS A 127 -7.70 15.53 -15.14
C LYS A 127 -6.27 15.03 -14.84
N PRO A 128 -6.13 13.93 -14.07
CA PRO A 128 -4.81 13.44 -13.67
C PRO A 128 -3.94 13.12 -14.89
N ASP A 129 -2.62 13.16 -14.72
CA ASP A 129 -1.67 12.75 -15.76
C ASP A 129 -1.73 11.25 -16.00
N LEU A 130 -1.90 10.48 -14.93
CA LEU A 130 -2.02 9.02 -14.94
C LEU A 130 -3.32 8.58 -14.25
N LEU A 131 -3.97 7.56 -14.81
CA LEU A 131 -5.04 6.81 -14.17
C LEU A 131 -4.65 5.33 -14.20
N LEU A 132 -4.61 4.71 -13.03
CA LEU A 132 -4.51 3.26 -12.87
C LEU A 132 -5.83 2.73 -12.32
N THR A 133 -6.47 1.83 -13.05
CA THR A 133 -7.59 1.03 -12.55
C THR A 133 -7.15 -0.39 -12.26
N LEU A 134 -7.60 -0.93 -11.13
CA LEU A 134 -7.35 -2.31 -10.67
C LEU A 134 -8.68 -3.04 -10.54
N GLU A 135 -8.68 -4.36 -10.66
CA GLU A 135 -9.90 -5.18 -10.78
C GLU A 135 -10.81 -4.75 -11.95
N SER A 136 -10.19 -4.37 -13.07
CA SER A 136 -10.90 -3.87 -14.26
C SER A 136 -10.87 -4.89 -15.40
N ASP A 137 -12.04 -5.23 -15.90
CA ASP A 137 -12.27 -6.18 -16.99
C ASP A 137 -12.56 -5.45 -18.32
N THR A 138 -13.01 -6.19 -19.33
CA THR A 138 -13.43 -5.62 -20.63
C THR A 138 -14.64 -4.69 -20.48
N THR A 139 -15.53 -4.91 -19.50
CA THR A 139 -16.68 -4.02 -19.26
C THR A 139 -16.21 -2.65 -18.78
N TRP A 140 -15.28 -2.61 -17.83
CA TRP A 140 -14.62 -1.39 -17.39
C TRP A 140 -13.82 -0.72 -18.52
N GLU A 141 -13.09 -1.48 -19.34
CA GLU A 141 -12.40 -0.93 -20.52
C GLU A 141 -13.39 -0.16 -21.42
N ASN A 142 -14.52 -0.78 -21.76
CA ASN A 142 -15.54 -0.17 -22.61
C ASN A 142 -16.13 1.10 -22.00
N ALA A 143 -16.38 1.10 -20.68
CA ALA A 143 -16.90 2.27 -19.98
C ALA A 143 -15.89 3.43 -19.93
N LEU A 144 -14.58 3.12 -19.86
CA LEU A 144 -13.51 4.12 -19.82
C LEU A 144 -13.16 4.69 -21.20
N ARG A 145 -13.68 4.14 -22.31
CA ARG A 145 -13.42 4.64 -23.67
C ARG A 145 -13.66 6.14 -23.84
N GLU A 146 -14.58 6.71 -23.07
CA GLU A 146 -14.90 8.14 -23.13
C GLU A 146 -13.72 9.06 -22.77
N ILE A 147 -12.71 8.59 -22.03
CA ILE A 147 -11.53 9.41 -21.66
C ILE A 147 -10.37 9.25 -22.64
N GLU A 148 -10.39 8.26 -23.53
CA GLU A 148 -9.22 7.89 -24.34
C GLU A 148 -8.74 9.02 -25.26
N GLY A 149 -9.63 9.93 -25.66
CA GLY A 149 -9.26 11.13 -26.41
C GLY A 149 -8.31 12.07 -25.63
N ASP A 150 -8.43 12.13 -24.31
CA ASP A 150 -7.58 12.93 -23.42
C ASP A 150 -6.34 12.16 -22.92
N TYR A 151 -6.35 10.83 -22.99
CA TYR A 151 -5.31 9.91 -22.52
C TYR A 151 -4.78 9.04 -23.67
N PRO A 152 -3.93 9.60 -24.56
CA PRO A 152 -3.51 8.91 -25.79
C PRO A 152 -2.59 7.70 -25.55
N TYR A 153 -1.91 7.62 -24.40
CA TYR A 153 -1.03 6.50 -24.06
C TYR A 153 -1.74 5.55 -23.10
N ARG A 154 -1.82 4.27 -23.46
CA ARG A 154 -2.65 3.30 -22.75
C ARG A 154 -1.98 1.94 -22.68
N VAL A 155 -2.18 1.23 -21.58
CA VAL A 155 -1.76 -0.16 -21.38
C VAL A 155 -2.96 -0.93 -20.81
N PRO A 156 -3.84 -1.45 -21.67
CA PRO A 156 -4.99 -2.23 -21.25
C PRO A 156 -4.59 -3.69 -20.98
N VAL A 157 -4.95 -4.19 -19.80
CA VAL A 157 -4.83 -5.60 -19.41
C VAL A 157 -6.14 -6.06 -18.77
N PRO A 158 -7.26 -6.08 -19.53
CA PRO A 158 -8.54 -6.50 -19.00
C PRO A 158 -8.54 -7.99 -18.70
N LEU A 159 -8.85 -8.38 -17.47
CA LEU A 159 -8.98 -9.77 -17.05
C LEU A 159 -10.26 -9.96 -16.24
N ASP A 160 -10.94 -11.09 -16.48
CA ASP A 160 -12.14 -11.52 -15.75
C ASP A 160 -11.78 -12.44 -14.56
N ASN A 161 -10.80 -11.99 -13.76
CA ASN A 161 -10.25 -12.76 -12.63
C ASN A 161 -9.92 -11.88 -11.41
N LEU A 162 -10.50 -10.67 -11.33
CA LEU A 162 -10.20 -9.63 -10.34
C LEU A 162 -8.80 -9.01 -10.43
N TYR A 163 -7.88 -9.48 -11.29
CA TYR A 163 -6.52 -8.90 -11.38
C TYR A 163 -6.29 -8.07 -12.64
N GLY A 164 -7.34 -7.84 -13.44
CA GLY A 164 -7.25 -6.98 -14.61
C GLY A 164 -6.92 -5.53 -14.24
N MET A 165 -6.07 -4.88 -15.04
CA MET A 165 -5.67 -3.49 -14.80
C MET A 165 -5.55 -2.68 -16.09
N HIS A 166 -5.76 -1.38 -15.97
CA HIS A 166 -5.55 -0.46 -17.08
C HIS A 166 -4.75 0.75 -16.62
N LEU A 167 -3.69 1.07 -17.37
CA LEU A 167 -2.97 2.33 -17.22
C LEU A 167 -3.36 3.27 -18.37
N TYR A 168 -3.92 4.43 -18.04
CA TYR A 168 -4.17 5.53 -18.98
C TYR A 168 -3.24 6.69 -18.64
N SER A 169 -2.59 7.27 -19.65
CA SER A 169 -1.62 8.35 -19.47
C SER A 169 -1.81 9.47 -20.50
N ARG A 170 -1.71 10.71 -20.01
CA ARG A 170 -1.59 11.93 -20.81
C ARG A 170 -0.15 12.22 -21.21
N LEU A 171 0.80 11.63 -20.48
CA LEU A 171 2.24 11.78 -20.67
C LEU A 171 2.78 10.61 -21.52
N PRO A 172 3.81 10.82 -22.35
CA PRO A 172 4.39 9.75 -23.15
C PRO A 172 4.87 8.58 -22.30
N LEU A 173 4.49 7.37 -22.72
CA LEU A 173 4.96 6.11 -22.17
C LEU A 173 5.99 5.48 -23.13
N SER A 174 7.06 4.93 -22.58
CA SER A 174 8.06 4.14 -23.31
C SER A 174 8.47 2.92 -22.50
N ASN A 175 9.15 1.96 -23.15
CA ASN A 175 9.66 0.73 -22.52
C ASN A 175 8.58 -0.01 -21.71
N THR A 176 7.35 -0.03 -22.24
CA THR A 176 6.21 -0.63 -21.57
C THR A 176 6.26 -2.14 -21.67
N GLU A 177 6.24 -2.81 -20.51
CA GLU A 177 6.16 -4.26 -20.38
C GLU A 177 5.01 -4.61 -19.42
N VAL A 178 4.18 -5.57 -19.84
CA VAL A 178 3.26 -6.26 -18.92
C VAL A 178 3.97 -7.50 -18.43
N LYS A 179 4.17 -7.59 -17.12
CA LYS A 179 4.93 -8.67 -16.47
C LYS A 179 4.02 -9.56 -15.65
N PHE A 180 4.46 -10.79 -15.46
CA PHE A 180 3.79 -11.81 -14.68
C PHE A 180 4.85 -12.43 -13.77
N ILE A 181 5.07 -11.81 -12.61
CA ILE A 181 6.28 -11.98 -11.81
C ILE A 181 6.34 -13.36 -11.17
N LEU A 182 5.32 -13.71 -10.38
CA LEU A 182 5.21 -15.00 -9.67
C LEU A 182 3.99 -15.83 -10.09
N SER A 183 3.12 -15.28 -10.94
CA SER A 183 1.91 -15.94 -11.45
C SER A 183 1.56 -15.36 -12.82
N ASP A 184 1.15 -16.22 -13.75
CA ASP A 184 0.64 -15.85 -15.08
C ASP A 184 -0.80 -15.31 -15.08
N GLU A 185 -1.46 -15.34 -13.93
CA GLU A 185 -2.81 -14.82 -13.73
C GLU A 185 -2.83 -13.36 -13.22
N ILE A 186 -1.71 -12.88 -12.67
CA ILE A 186 -1.62 -11.58 -11.99
C ILE A 186 -0.64 -10.69 -12.76
N PRO A 187 -1.15 -9.72 -13.54
CA PRO A 187 -0.31 -8.83 -14.29
C PRO A 187 0.26 -7.70 -13.41
N SER A 188 1.43 -7.22 -13.80
CA SER A 188 1.95 -5.92 -13.40
C SER A 188 2.32 -5.10 -14.65
N ILE A 189 2.29 -3.77 -14.54
CA ILE A 189 2.69 -2.87 -15.65
C ILE A 189 3.96 -2.14 -15.25
N HIS A 190 5.03 -2.34 -16.01
CA HIS A 190 6.31 -1.67 -15.85
C HIS A 190 6.52 -0.75 -17.07
N THR A 191 6.73 0.55 -16.86
CA THR A 191 6.92 1.49 -17.98
C THR A 191 7.67 2.74 -17.55
N THR A 192 8.27 3.45 -18.51
CA THR A 192 8.83 4.79 -18.28
C THR A 192 7.83 5.86 -18.70
N VAL A 193 7.47 6.76 -17.78
CA VAL A 193 6.69 7.96 -18.06
C VAL A 193 7.63 9.13 -18.29
N THR A 194 7.47 9.87 -19.38
CA THR A 194 8.24 11.09 -19.61
C THR A 194 7.47 12.32 -19.13
N LEU A 195 7.97 13.01 -18.10
CA LEU A 195 7.38 14.25 -17.61
C LEU A 195 7.45 15.36 -18.68
N ARG A 196 6.65 16.41 -18.49
CA ARG A 196 6.66 17.58 -19.38
C ARG A 196 8.03 18.27 -19.44
N SER A 197 8.81 18.16 -18.36
CA SER A 197 10.21 18.59 -18.28
C SER A 197 11.18 17.75 -19.12
N GLY A 198 10.74 16.61 -19.68
CA GLY A 198 11.58 15.62 -20.36
C GLY A 198 12.23 14.60 -19.42
N MET A 199 12.02 14.70 -18.10
CA MET A 199 12.57 13.77 -17.12
C MET A 199 11.84 12.42 -17.20
N PRO A 200 12.56 11.29 -17.36
CA PRO A 200 11.97 9.96 -17.28
C PRO A 200 11.66 9.60 -15.82
N VAL A 201 10.53 8.93 -15.60
CA VAL A 201 10.11 8.37 -14.31
C VAL A 201 9.70 6.93 -14.54
N GLN A 202 10.35 5.98 -13.88
CA GLN A 202 9.94 4.58 -13.91
C GLN A 202 8.65 4.38 -13.11
N LEU A 203 7.74 3.62 -13.68
CA LEU A 203 6.42 3.37 -13.10
C LEU A 203 6.20 1.86 -13.00
N TYR A 204 5.88 1.42 -11.79
CA TYR A 204 5.58 0.03 -11.47
C TYR A 204 4.16 -0.04 -10.90
N CYS A 205 3.24 -0.65 -11.65
CA CYS A 205 1.85 -0.84 -11.24
C CYS A 205 1.67 -2.27 -10.77
N LEU A 206 1.28 -2.45 -9.50
CA LEU A 206 1.19 -3.76 -8.85
C LEU A 206 -0.21 -4.00 -8.28
N HIS A 207 -0.66 -5.25 -8.31
CA HIS A 207 -1.86 -5.68 -7.60
C HIS A 207 -1.75 -7.14 -7.14
N PRO A 208 -0.84 -7.42 -6.19
CA PRO A 208 -0.60 -8.77 -5.74
C PRO A 208 -1.79 -9.29 -4.92
N LYS A 209 -1.97 -10.61 -4.95
CA LYS A 209 -3.07 -11.33 -4.34
C LYS A 209 -3.14 -11.15 -2.81
N PRO A 210 -4.31 -10.86 -2.21
CA PRO A 210 -4.44 -10.75 -0.76
C PRO A 210 -4.36 -12.11 -0.06
N PRO A 211 -3.83 -12.17 1.17
CA PRO A 211 -4.04 -13.31 2.06
C PRO A 211 -5.49 -13.32 2.55
N SER A 212 -6.34 -14.13 1.96
CA SER A 212 -7.75 -14.25 2.34
C SER A 212 -8.27 -15.69 2.18
N PRO A 213 -9.29 -16.11 2.95
CA PRO A 213 -9.86 -17.45 2.84
C PRO A 213 -10.37 -17.82 1.44
N THR A 214 -10.75 -16.81 0.65
CA THR A 214 -11.33 -16.97 -0.69
C THR A 214 -10.29 -16.90 -1.80
N GLU A 215 -9.11 -16.31 -1.54
CA GLU A 215 -8.10 -16.07 -2.58
C GLU A 215 -6.79 -16.80 -2.31
N ALA A 216 -6.14 -16.56 -1.17
CA ALA A 216 -4.86 -17.18 -0.83
C ALA A 216 -4.74 -17.49 0.67
N LYS A 217 -4.23 -18.68 0.99
CA LYS A 217 -4.08 -19.15 2.38
C LYS A 217 -3.11 -18.31 3.21
N ASP A 218 -2.18 -17.63 2.55
CA ASP A 218 -1.10 -16.84 3.16
C ASP A 218 -0.62 -15.73 2.21
N SER A 219 0.28 -14.87 2.71
CA SER A 219 0.85 -13.73 1.98
C SER A 219 2.18 -14.00 1.27
N THR A 220 2.70 -15.23 1.26
CA THR A 220 4.09 -15.51 0.85
C THR A 220 4.39 -15.06 -0.59
N LEU A 221 3.49 -15.33 -1.55
CA LEU A 221 3.67 -14.89 -2.93
C LEU A 221 3.59 -13.37 -3.09
N ARG A 222 2.61 -12.75 -2.42
CA ARG A 222 2.42 -11.29 -2.43
C ARG A 222 3.66 -10.57 -1.91
N ASP A 223 4.22 -11.08 -0.81
CA ASP A 223 5.37 -10.49 -0.13
C ASP A 223 6.64 -10.63 -0.98
N ALA A 224 6.85 -11.81 -1.58
CA ALA A 224 7.96 -12.04 -2.49
C ALA A 224 7.87 -11.16 -3.74
N GLU A 225 6.69 -11.01 -4.36
CA GLU A 225 6.51 -10.16 -5.54
C GLU A 225 6.89 -8.70 -5.26
N LEU A 226 6.41 -8.17 -4.13
CA LEU A 226 6.72 -6.81 -3.72
C LEU A 226 8.22 -6.63 -3.45
N LEU A 227 8.88 -7.61 -2.84
CA LEU A 227 10.30 -7.56 -2.53
C LEU A 227 11.19 -7.74 -3.77
N ILE A 228 10.80 -8.56 -4.75
CA ILE A 228 11.48 -8.66 -6.06
C ILE A 228 11.51 -7.29 -6.73
N VAL A 229 10.36 -6.60 -6.78
CA VAL A 229 10.30 -5.25 -7.37
C VAL A 229 11.13 -4.25 -6.56
N GLY A 230 11.10 -4.36 -5.22
CA GLY A 230 11.91 -3.49 -4.36
C GLY A 230 13.41 -3.64 -4.57
N ASP A 231 13.88 -4.88 -4.68
CA ASP A 231 15.29 -5.21 -4.93
C ASP A 231 15.75 -4.75 -6.31
N GLN A 232 14.90 -4.87 -7.34
CA GLN A 232 15.21 -4.32 -8.66
C GLN A 232 15.36 -2.79 -8.66
N ILE A 233 14.52 -2.10 -7.89
CA ILE A 233 14.55 -0.64 -7.81
C ILE A 233 15.81 -0.17 -7.08
N LYS A 234 16.24 -0.89 -6.05
CA LYS A 234 17.47 -0.60 -5.27
C LYS A 234 18.71 -0.48 -6.17
N ASP A 235 18.79 -1.31 -7.21
CA ASP A 235 19.91 -1.30 -8.15
C ASP A 235 19.84 -0.17 -9.20
N LEU A 236 18.72 0.55 -9.27
CA LEU A 236 18.45 1.60 -10.25
C LEU A 236 18.48 2.99 -9.58
N ASP A 237 19.50 3.80 -9.88
CA ASP A 237 19.58 5.22 -9.50
C ASP A 237 18.67 6.08 -10.41
N GLU A 238 17.37 5.77 -10.41
CA GLU A 238 16.37 6.37 -11.30
C GLU A 238 15.14 6.89 -10.52
N SER A 239 14.58 8.02 -10.98
CA SER A 239 13.30 8.52 -10.47
C SER A 239 12.21 7.48 -10.72
N CYS A 240 11.52 7.03 -9.67
CA CYS A 240 10.52 5.98 -9.80
C CYS A 240 9.31 6.17 -8.89
N ILE A 241 8.20 5.56 -9.30
CA ILE A 241 6.93 5.47 -8.59
C ILE A 241 6.44 4.02 -8.62
N VAL A 242 6.13 3.47 -7.46
CA VAL A 242 5.42 2.18 -7.32
C VAL A 242 4.02 2.47 -6.83
N MET A 243 3.00 2.01 -7.55
CA MET A 243 1.60 2.30 -7.18
C MET A 243 0.67 1.13 -7.42
N GLY A 244 -0.38 1.05 -6.60
CA GLY A 244 -1.45 0.07 -6.75
C GLY A 244 -2.05 -0.36 -5.42
N ASP A 245 -2.92 -1.36 -5.46
CA ASP A 245 -3.48 -2.00 -4.29
C ASP A 245 -2.59 -3.19 -3.93
N LEU A 246 -1.79 -3.00 -2.88
CA LEU A 246 -0.81 -4.01 -2.45
C LEU A 246 -1.42 -5.04 -1.50
N ASN A 247 -2.73 -4.93 -1.21
CA ASN A 247 -3.44 -5.85 -0.31
C ASN A 247 -2.74 -6.03 1.05
N ASP A 248 -2.07 -4.98 1.50
CA ASP A 248 -1.37 -4.93 2.78
C ASP A 248 -1.52 -3.56 3.42
N VAL A 249 -1.47 -3.54 4.75
CA VAL A 249 -1.62 -2.30 5.52
C VAL A 249 -0.29 -1.55 5.58
N ALA A 250 -0.34 -0.21 5.57
CA ALA A 250 0.87 0.63 5.53
C ALA A 250 1.91 0.32 6.63
N TRP A 251 1.47 -0.11 7.82
CA TRP A 251 2.32 -0.45 8.96
C TRP A 251 2.76 -1.91 9.02
N SER A 252 2.45 -2.72 7.99
CA SER A 252 2.82 -4.14 7.99
C SER A 252 4.34 -4.31 8.00
N ARG A 253 4.80 -5.49 8.44
CA ARG A 253 6.23 -5.85 8.41
C ARG A 253 6.76 -5.78 6.98
N THR A 254 6.06 -6.41 6.05
CA THR A 254 6.44 -6.51 4.63
C THR A 254 6.49 -5.14 3.95
N THR A 255 5.49 -4.27 4.15
CA THR A 255 5.51 -2.92 3.58
C THR A 255 6.67 -2.07 4.12
N ARG A 256 7.03 -2.24 5.39
CA ARG A 256 8.20 -1.56 5.96
C ARG A 256 9.51 -2.16 5.46
N LEU A 257 9.57 -3.47 5.27
CA LEU A 257 10.74 -4.14 4.68
C LEU A 257 10.94 -3.68 3.24
N PHE A 258 9.88 -3.67 2.43
CA PHE A 258 9.89 -3.14 1.07
C PHE A 258 10.46 -1.71 1.00
N GLN A 259 10.03 -0.80 1.87
CA GLN A 259 10.60 0.56 1.92
C GLN A 259 12.09 0.60 2.28
N ARG A 260 12.56 -0.31 3.15
CA ARG A 260 14.00 -0.41 3.52
C ARG A 260 14.83 -1.00 2.39
N ILE A 261 14.30 -1.98 1.66
CA ILE A 261 15.01 -2.61 0.54
C ILE A 261 15.04 -1.68 -0.69
N SER A 262 13.89 -1.09 -1.04
CA SER A 262 13.76 -0.26 -2.25
C SER A 262 14.23 1.19 -2.10
N GLY A 263 14.43 1.67 -0.87
CA GLY A 263 14.69 3.09 -0.59
C GLY A 263 13.48 4.01 -0.80
N LEU A 264 12.32 3.48 -1.21
CA LEU A 264 11.16 4.31 -1.54
C LEU A 264 10.45 4.86 -0.30
N LEU A 265 9.87 6.05 -0.47
CA LEU A 265 9.22 6.81 0.58
C LEU A 265 7.69 6.73 0.49
N ASP A 266 7.04 6.75 1.65
CA ASP A 266 5.58 6.81 1.77
C ASP A 266 5.09 8.25 2.00
N PRO A 267 4.31 8.86 1.09
CA PRO A 267 3.79 10.21 1.26
C PRO A 267 2.77 10.35 2.39
N ARG A 268 2.19 9.25 2.91
CA ARG A 268 1.22 9.26 4.02
C ARG A 268 1.88 9.48 5.38
N VAL A 269 3.15 9.09 5.54
CA VAL A 269 3.87 9.16 6.81
C VAL A 269 4.04 10.61 7.27
N GLY A 270 3.68 10.88 8.54
CA GLY A 270 3.66 12.20 9.17
C GLY A 270 2.45 13.07 8.80
N ARG A 271 1.35 12.47 8.32
CA ARG A 271 0.14 13.19 7.92
C ARG A 271 -1.11 12.62 8.57
N HIS A 272 -1.81 11.73 7.88
CA HIS A 272 -3.05 11.14 8.36
C HIS A 272 -3.30 9.84 7.62
N PHE A 273 -4.16 9.00 8.18
CA PHE A 273 -4.65 7.80 7.52
C PHE A 273 -5.35 8.14 6.21
N ILE A 274 -5.04 7.38 5.17
CA ILE A 274 -5.73 7.41 3.87
C ILE A 274 -6.28 6.02 3.68
N ASN A 275 -7.37 5.76 4.41
CA ASN A 275 -7.99 4.44 4.44
C ASN A 275 -8.90 4.28 3.22
N THR A 276 -8.52 3.39 2.33
CA THR A 276 -9.17 3.14 1.05
C THR A 276 -10.14 1.98 1.11
N PHE A 277 -9.91 0.97 1.96
CA PHE A 277 -10.74 -0.24 2.05
C PHE A 277 -11.09 -0.59 3.50
N HIS A 278 -12.30 -0.97 3.89
CA HIS A 278 -13.47 -1.19 3.05
C HIS A 278 -14.34 0.06 3.01
N ALA A 279 -14.74 0.50 1.82
CA ALA A 279 -15.36 1.80 1.60
C ALA A 279 -16.71 1.96 2.33
N ASP A 280 -17.48 0.88 2.41
CA ASP A 280 -18.79 0.83 3.07
C ASP A 280 -18.77 0.70 4.61
N TYR A 281 -17.61 0.41 5.22
CA TYR A 281 -17.51 0.19 6.67
C TYR A 281 -16.63 1.25 7.35
N PRO A 282 -17.18 2.41 7.75
CA PRO A 282 -16.40 3.52 8.33
C PRO A 282 -15.49 3.16 9.50
N LEU A 283 -15.89 2.19 10.32
CA LEU A 283 -15.14 1.75 11.49
C LEU A 283 -14.14 0.64 11.18
N LEU A 284 -14.11 0.10 9.96
CA LEU A 284 -13.25 -0.99 9.50
C LEU A 284 -12.60 -0.60 8.16
N ARG A 285 -11.92 0.56 8.17
CA ARG A 285 -11.14 1.04 7.02
C ARG A 285 -9.65 1.03 7.30
N TRP A 286 -8.89 0.72 6.26
CA TRP A 286 -7.46 0.45 6.20
C TRP A 286 -6.89 0.99 4.89
N SER A 287 -5.58 1.21 4.85
CA SER A 287 -4.87 1.80 3.71
C SER A 287 -4.19 0.70 2.92
N LEU A 288 -4.88 0.19 1.89
CA LEU A 288 -4.39 -0.91 1.04
C LEU A 288 -3.85 -0.43 -0.31
N ASP A 289 -4.27 0.76 -0.76
CA ASP A 289 -3.72 1.38 -1.96
C ASP A 289 -2.51 2.23 -1.59
N HIS A 290 -1.35 1.90 -2.17
CA HIS A 290 -0.07 2.52 -1.89
C HIS A 290 0.46 3.24 -3.12
N ILE A 291 1.17 4.34 -2.86
CA ILE A 291 1.94 5.08 -3.84
C ILE A 291 3.27 5.39 -3.15
N PHE A 292 4.30 4.64 -3.49
CA PHE A 292 5.68 4.87 -3.06
C PHE A 292 6.45 5.56 -4.18
N HIS A 293 7.49 6.32 -3.82
CA HIS A 293 8.31 6.99 -4.80
C HIS A 293 9.74 7.20 -4.30
N SER A 294 10.67 7.40 -5.23
CA SER A 294 12.07 7.72 -4.93
C SER A 294 12.22 9.05 -4.18
N THR A 295 13.41 9.28 -3.62
CA THR A 295 13.71 10.40 -2.72
C THR A 295 13.70 11.77 -3.40
N ASP A 296 13.66 11.82 -4.73
CA ASP A 296 13.65 13.04 -5.56
C ASP A 296 12.27 13.67 -5.74
N PHE A 297 11.21 13.07 -5.19
CA PHE A 297 9.87 13.64 -5.22
C PHE A 297 9.50 14.34 -3.91
N GLY A 298 8.89 15.53 -4.05
CA GLY A 298 8.15 16.20 -2.99
C GLY A 298 6.64 16.05 -3.19
N LEU A 299 5.89 16.06 -2.08
CA LEU A 299 4.43 15.98 -2.12
C LEU A 299 3.81 17.35 -2.39
N VAL A 300 3.00 17.47 -3.45
CA VAL A 300 2.16 18.65 -3.73
C VAL A 300 0.79 18.46 -3.09
N LYS A 301 0.14 17.32 -3.33
CA LYS A 301 -1.20 17.03 -2.80
C LYS A 301 -1.41 15.52 -2.70
N MET A 302 -2.16 15.08 -1.69
CA MET A 302 -2.66 13.71 -1.59
C MET A 302 -4.02 13.73 -0.91
N GLN A 303 -4.99 13.02 -1.47
CA GLN A 303 -6.33 12.91 -0.91
C GLN A 303 -7.00 11.61 -1.32
N ARG A 304 -7.84 11.08 -0.43
CA ARG A 304 -8.84 10.06 -0.77
C ARG A 304 -10.01 10.72 -1.50
N LEU A 305 -10.44 10.14 -2.60
CA LEU A 305 -11.58 10.63 -3.39
C LEU A 305 -12.92 10.07 -2.84
N PRO A 306 -14.06 10.62 -3.28
CA PRO A 306 -15.39 10.11 -2.92
C PRO A 306 -15.60 8.63 -3.28
N HIS A 307 -16.60 8.00 -2.66
CA HIS A 307 -17.02 6.61 -2.94
C HIS A 307 -17.49 6.50 -4.41
N ILE A 308 -17.03 5.48 -5.14
CA ILE A 308 -17.35 5.27 -6.57
C ILE A 308 -18.19 4.02 -6.84
N GLY A 309 -18.75 3.39 -5.81
CA GLY A 309 -19.45 2.10 -5.90
C GLY A 309 -18.58 0.88 -5.59
N SER A 310 -17.26 1.03 -5.65
CA SER A 310 -16.27 0.02 -5.24
C SER A 310 -16.19 -0.11 -3.72
N ASP A 311 -15.71 -1.25 -3.24
CA ASP A 311 -15.27 -1.45 -1.85
C ASP A 311 -13.95 -0.73 -1.55
N HIS A 312 -13.29 -0.16 -2.55
CA HIS A 312 -12.17 0.77 -2.40
C HIS A 312 -12.58 2.23 -2.72
N PHE A 313 -11.94 3.16 -2.03
CA PHE A 313 -11.91 4.57 -2.44
C PHE A 313 -10.73 4.85 -3.36
N PRO A 314 -10.90 5.61 -4.45
CA PRO A 314 -9.78 6.06 -5.25
C PRO A 314 -8.88 7.02 -4.47
N VAL A 315 -7.59 7.04 -4.81
CA VAL A 315 -6.60 7.96 -4.22
C VAL A 315 -6.04 8.87 -5.30
N TYR A 316 -6.04 10.18 -5.05
CA TYR A 316 -5.42 11.18 -5.92
C TYR A 316 -4.17 11.75 -5.28
N VAL A 317 -3.05 11.70 -6.00
CA VAL A 317 -1.76 12.24 -5.58
C VAL A 317 -1.20 13.15 -6.66
N VAL A 318 -0.52 14.21 -6.23
CA VAL A 318 0.31 15.08 -7.06
C VAL A 318 1.69 15.14 -6.44
N LEU A 319 2.69 14.68 -7.17
CA LEU A 319 4.10 14.73 -6.81
C LEU A 319 4.83 15.73 -7.70
N GLN A 320 5.96 16.24 -7.22
CA GLN A 320 6.86 17.08 -8.02
C GLN A 320 8.30 16.61 -7.86
N THR A 321 8.98 16.36 -8.97
CA THR A 321 10.40 15.99 -8.96
C THR A 321 11.30 17.19 -8.66
N GLY A 322 12.46 16.92 -8.06
CA GLY A 322 13.54 17.88 -7.93
C GLY A 322 14.64 17.41 -6.96
N ARG A 323 15.90 17.53 -7.40
CA ARG A 323 17.11 17.18 -6.63
C ARG A 323 17.19 17.76 -5.22
N ILE A 324 16.50 18.88 -4.95
CA ILE A 324 16.44 19.43 -3.59
C ILE A 324 15.80 18.44 -2.60
N PHE A 325 14.90 17.56 -3.06
CA PHE A 325 14.24 16.57 -2.24
C PHE A 325 15.18 15.42 -1.86
N GLU A 326 16.04 14.95 -2.77
CA GLU A 326 17.07 13.94 -2.50
C GLU A 326 17.97 14.34 -1.33
N HIS A 327 18.30 15.64 -1.22
CA HIS A 327 19.19 16.14 -0.17
C HIS A 327 18.53 16.40 1.19
N ILE A 328 17.20 16.37 1.28
CA ILE A 328 16.46 16.73 2.51
C ILE A 328 15.52 15.63 3.00
N GLN A 329 15.39 14.56 2.22
CA GLN A 329 14.63 13.35 2.54
C GLN A 329 15.63 12.23 2.78
N GLU A 330 15.31 11.39 3.74
CA GLU A 330 16.17 10.28 4.14
C GLU A 330 15.39 8.99 3.89
N GLU A 331 16.06 8.03 3.29
CA GLU A 331 15.58 6.66 3.19
C GLU A 331 15.53 6.03 4.59
N LEU A 332 14.77 4.95 4.71
CA LEU A 332 14.83 4.16 5.94
C LEU A 332 16.15 3.39 5.95
N GLU A 333 16.83 3.37 7.10
CA GLU A 333 18.07 2.61 7.26
C GLU A 333 17.82 1.12 6.97
N GLN A 334 18.54 0.60 5.98
CA GLN A 334 18.57 -0.81 5.63
C GLN A 334 19.66 -1.52 6.45
N THR A 335 19.28 -2.60 7.12
CA THR A 335 20.20 -3.44 7.87
C THR A 335 20.55 -4.71 7.09
N GLN A 336 21.62 -5.41 7.48
CA GLN A 336 21.94 -6.71 6.90
C GLN A 336 20.82 -7.73 7.17
N ASP A 337 20.21 -7.69 8.35
CA ASP A 337 19.07 -8.55 8.71
C ASP A 337 17.88 -8.33 7.76
N ASP A 338 17.65 -7.10 7.29
CA ASP A 338 16.61 -6.80 6.31
C ASP A 338 16.91 -7.45 4.96
N GLU A 339 18.15 -7.40 4.50
CA GLU A 339 18.57 -8.04 3.25
C GLU A 339 18.37 -9.56 3.31
N GLU A 340 18.78 -10.18 4.42
CA GLU A 340 18.62 -11.62 4.65
C GLU A 340 17.14 -12.02 4.80
N GLU A 341 16.31 -11.16 5.40
CA GLU A 341 14.86 -11.34 5.47
C GLU A 341 14.23 -11.25 4.07
N ALA A 342 14.62 -10.25 3.27
CA ALA A 342 14.08 -10.05 1.93
C ALA A 342 14.44 -11.20 0.99
N GLN A 343 15.72 -11.60 0.94
CA GLN A 343 16.17 -12.71 0.10
C GLN A 343 15.46 -14.03 0.45
N ARG A 344 15.27 -14.30 1.74
CA ARG A 344 14.54 -15.49 2.19
C ARG A 344 13.08 -15.47 1.76
N ALA A 345 12.38 -14.35 1.95
CA ALA A 345 11.00 -14.20 1.53
C ALA A 345 10.84 -14.36 0.02
N ILE A 346 11.77 -13.82 -0.78
CA ILE A 346 11.80 -13.99 -2.24
C ILE A 346 11.99 -15.47 -2.60
N GLN A 347 12.97 -16.16 -2.00
CA GLN A 347 13.23 -17.58 -2.24
C GLN A 347 12.03 -18.46 -1.86
N GLU A 348 11.41 -18.21 -0.70
CA GLU A 348 10.21 -18.91 -0.26
C GLU A 348 9.03 -18.69 -1.22
N GLY A 349 8.85 -17.47 -1.72
CA GLY A 349 7.83 -17.15 -2.72
C GLY A 349 8.06 -17.86 -4.05
N ILE A 350 9.29 -17.91 -4.56
CA ILE A 350 9.62 -18.61 -5.81
C ILE A 350 9.42 -20.11 -5.65
N ALA A 351 9.93 -20.70 -4.58
CA ALA A 351 9.75 -22.13 -4.29
C ALA A 351 8.26 -22.49 -4.19
N LYS A 352 7.46 -21.61 -3.58
CA LYS A 352 6.01 -21.79 -3.50
C LYS A 352 5.33 -21.65 -4.87
N ALA A 353 5.71 -20.66 -5.68
CA ALA A 353 5.16 -20.49 -7.02
C ALA A 353 5.43 -21.74 -7.89
N GLU A 354 6.65 -22.27 -7.83
CA GLU A 354 7.01 -23.50 -8.55
C GLU A 354 6.25 -24.73 -8.01
N ALA A 355 6.06 -24.84 -6.70
CA ALA A 355 5.28 -25.92 -6.09
C ALA A 355 3.78 -25.83 -6.43
N GLU A 356 3.26 -24.64 -6.68
CA GLU A 356 1.89 -24.38 -7.15
C GLU A 356 1.75 -24.46 -8.68
N GLU A 357 2.80 -24.91 -9.39
CA GLU A 357 2.87 -24.98 -10.86
C GLU A 357 2.57 -23.64 -11.56
N LYS A 358 2.78 -22.51 -10.87
CA LYS A 358 2.67 -21.18 -11.45
C LYS A 358 3.85 -20.90 -12.35
N VAL A 359 3.57 -20.43 -13.56
CA VAL A 359 4.59 -20.19 -14.58
C VAL A 359 5.43 -18.96 -14.23
N VAL A 360 6.54 -19.16 -13.52
CA VAL A 360 7.55 -18.12 -13.23
C VAL A 360 8.48 -17.99 -14.44
N THR A 361 8.03 -17.30 -15.49
CA THR A 361 8.80 -17.09 -16.73
C THR A 361 9.41 -15.70 -16.86
N ASP A 362 8.96 -14.73 -16.05
CA ASP A 362 9.46 -13.37 -16.19
C ASP A 362 10.94 -13.28 -15.80
N LYS A 363 11.72 -12.56 -16.62
CA LYS A 363 13.15 -12.37 -16.42
C LYS A 363 13.47 -11.69 -15.09
N ILE A 364 12.51 -10.93 -14.56
CA ILE A 364 12.62 -10.25 -13.28
C ILE A 364 12.87 -11.21 -12.11
N ALA A 365 12.30 -12.43 -12.16
CA ALA A 365 12.37 -13.41 -11.09
C ALA A 365 13.52 -14.43 -11.28
N GLN A 366 14.13 -14.48 -12.46
CA GLN A 366 15.18 -15.45 -12.80
C GLN A 366 16.45 -15.36 -11.95
N PRO A 367 16.94 -14.16 -11.54
CA PRO A 367 18.16 -14.07 -10.71
C PRO A 367 18.04 -14.72 -9.33
N TYR A 368 16.81 -15.03 -8.89
CA TYR A 368 16.50 -15.56 -7.58
C TYR A 368 16.14 -17.06 -7.58
N LYS A 369 16.16 -17.70 -8.76
CA LYS A 369 16.15 -19.16 -8.91
C LYS A 369 17.56 -19.70 -8.77
#